data_AF-A0A212LX64-F1
#
_entry.id   AF-A0A212LX64-F1
#
_cell.length_a   1.000
_cell.length_b   1.000
_cell.length_c   1.000
_cell.angle_alpha   90.00
_cell.angle_beta   90.00
_cell.angle_gamma   90.00
#
_symmetry.space_group_name_H-M   'P 1'
#
loop_
_entity.id
_entity.type
_entity.pdbx_description
1 polymer ?
#
loop_
_entity_poly.entity_id
_entity_poly.type
_entity_poly.pdbx_seq_one_letter_code
_entity_poly.pdbx_strand_id
1 'polypeptide(L)'
;MDDNTRVASASTDTLSSNTKKVAGVTTTESAELLCGCPEPSLETIEVEQVLGAEMAQRVVELDMFVPAQKPDIEQVVDVYVKEVEITKIDVIPDKVVVRGELEVKVMYVADLPDQPVHAFEKRHIRFTRDIEVAGAEPDMKATADVTVEFVDYDFHCHHDRRKVHITIVLKIWTRVVTTTEMDVFALSPVDEIGVFESNTASTSSSDKVSASQFTDDTVSASETGGGHIEGFGEQNVIVTGPMTPTAGTPTTASGTVTVTGNTVNIRTGPGTNFPIVAKVNRGAMLTVKEQAFGWYRVVLPDGNTTGWIASWLVTGNSF
;
A
#
# COMPACT_ATOMS: atom_id res chain seq x y z
N MET A 1 89.63 -30.06 20.62
CA MET A 1 88.32 -29.78 19.97
C MET A 1 87.39 -29.55 21.13
N ASP A 2 87.55 -28.34 21.66
CA ASP A 2 86.95 -27.76 22.86
C ASP A 2 86.04 -26.65 22.34
N ASP A 3 85.10 -26.07 23.08
CA ASP A 3 84.31 -26.42 24.25
C ASP A 3 83.36 -25.21 24.37
N ASN A 4 82.16 -25.49 24.84
CA ASN A 4 81.15 -24.65 25.48
C ASN A 4 81.02 -23.12 25.29
N THR A 5 79.71 -22.78 25.21
CA THR A 5 78.99 -21.64 25.82
C THR A 5 79.21 -20.22 25.28
N ARG A 6 78.13 -19.53 24.87
CA ARG A 6 77.33 -18.60 25.72
C ARG A 6 76.36 -17.74 24.87
N VAL A 7 75.35 -17.24 25.58
CA VAL A 7 74.24 -16.34 25.22
C VAL A 7 74.71 -14.89 24.90
N ALA A 8 73.87 -14.17 24.16
CA ALA A 8 73.63 -12.72 24.16
C ALA A 8 74.63 -11.75 23.47
N SER A 9 74.07 -11.09 22.44
CA SER A 9 74.06 -9.64 22.16
C SER A 9 75.32 -8.79 22.39
N ALA A 10 75.66 -8.01 21.35
CA ALA A 10 75.82 -6.55 21.37
C ALA A 10 76.96 -6.07 20.46
N SER A 11 76.60 -5.04 19.70
CA SER A 11 77.36 -4.21 18.79
C SER A 11 78.62 -3.59 19.38
N THR A 12 79.58 -3.23 18.52
CA THR A 12 80.44 -2.02 18.54
C THR A 12 81.37 -2.12 17.32
N ASP A 13 81.18 -1.39 16.23
CA ASP A 13 81.40 0.06 16.03
C ASP A 13 82.87 0.47 16.23
N THR A 14 83.56 0.87 15.15
CA THR A 14 84.45 2.05 15.07
C THR A 14 85.29 2.05 13.79
N LEU A 15 85.14 3.12 12.99
CA LEU A 15 86.22 4.09 12.75
C LEU A 15 85.62 5.37 12.14
N SER A 16 85.37 6.35 13.02
CA SER A 16 85.72 7.76 12.87
C SER A 16 85.72 8.39 11.47
N SER A 17 84.82 9.35 11.23
CA SER A 17 85.23 10.76 11.03
C SER A 17 84.05 11.74 10.98
N ASN A 18 84.03 12.64 11.98
CA ASN A 18 83.65 14.05 11.99
C ASN A 18 82.45 14.59 11.17
N THR A 19 81.53 15.19 11.93
CA THR A 19 80.56 16.24 11.54
C THR A 19 81.15 17.41 10.74
N LYS A 20 80.47 17.85 9.66
CA LYS A 20 79.74 19.15 9.55
C LYS A 20 79.23 19.44 8.12
N LYS A 21 77.94 19.85 8.06
CA LYS A 21 77.25 20.81 7.15
C LYS A 21 77.35 20.62 5.62
N VAL A 22 76.39 21.01 4.79
CA VAL A 22 74.93 21.31 4.79
C VAL A 22 74.63 21.61 3.30
N ALA A 23 73.40 21.32 2.89
CA ALA A 23 72.70 21.82 1.70
C ALA A 23 73.06 21.19 0.35
N GLY A 24 72.04 20.56 -0.24
CA GLY A 24 72.02 20.24 -1.66
C GLY A 24 71.16 19.04 -1.97
N VAL A 25 69.84 19.25 -2.05
CA VAL A 25 68.88 18.41 -2.78
C VAL A 25 68.82 16.94 -2.34
N THR A 26 67.95 16.67 -1.36
CA THR A 26 67.23 15.41 -1.35
C THR A 26 65.96 15.64 -2.16
N THR A 27 65.83 14.94 -3.29
CA THR A 27 64.53 14.75 -3.92
C THR A 27 63.64 14.11 -2.88
N THR A 28 62.69 14.87 -2.32
CA THR A 28 61.61 14.27 -1.52
C THR A 28 60.94 13.25 -2.41
N GLU A 29 61.03 12.00 -1.97
CA GLU A 29 60.33 10.86 -2.51
C GLU A 29 58.87 11.25 -2.78
N SER A 30 58.35 10.71 -3.88
CA SER A 30 56.94 10.64 -4.20
C SER A 30 56.11 10.69 -2.92
N ALA A 31 55.46 11.82 -2.67
CA ALA A 31 54.29 11.79 -1.83
C ALA A 31 53.34 10.88 -2.61
N GLU A 32 53.28 9.61 -2.21
CA GLU A 32 52.21 8.72 -2.60
C GLU A 32 50.95 9.49 -2.20
N LEU A 33 50.32 10.08 -3.21
CA LEU A 33 48.96 10.56 -3.08
C LEU A 33 48.16 9.27 -2.96
N LEU A 34 48.11 8.73 -1.74
CA LEU A 34 47.18 7.71 -1.31
C LEU A 34 45.82 8.36 -1.50
N CYS A 35 45.29 8.24 -2.71
CA CYS A 35 43.87 8.37 -2.95
C CYS A 35 43.23 7.27 -2.11
N GLY A 36 42.93 7.59 -0.85
CA GLY A 36 42.14 6.75 0.03
C GLY A 36 40.73 6.74 -0.53
N CYS A 37 40.51 5.93 -1.58
CA CYS A 37 39.17 5.55 -1.98
C CYS A 37 38.56 4.85 -0.76
N PRO A 38 37.49 5.37 -0.15
CA PRO A 38 36.88 4.72 0.99
C PRO A 38 36.53 3.28 0.61
N GLU A 39 37.09 2.32 1.34
CA GLU A 39 36.76 0.92 1.13
C GLU A 39 35.28 0.73 1.51
N PRO A 40 34.45 0.14 0.63
CA PRO A 40 33.05 -0.04 0.92
C PRO A 40 32.88 -1.02 2.09
N SER A 41 32.25 -0.59 3.18
CA SER A 41 31.90 -1.46 4.30
C SER A 41 30.54 -2.12 4.03
N LEU A 42 30.44 -3.41 4.34
CA LEU A 42 29.17 -4.14 4.30
C LEU A 42 28.34 -3.74 5.52
N GLU A 43 27.16 -3.17 5.27
CA GLU A 43 26.12 -2.91 6.27
C GLU A 43 24.91 -3.78 5.96
N THR A 44 24.46 -4.57 6.93
CA THR A 44 23.25 -5.39 6.78
C THR A 44 22.01 -4.55 7.10
N ILE A 45 21.08 -4.49 6.17
CA ILE A 45 19.77 -3.84 6.34
C ILE A 45 18.65 -4.88 6.34
N GLU A 46 17.67 -4.71 7.22
CA GLU A 46 16.44 -5.51 7.20
C GLU A 46 15.41 -4.83 6.30
N VAL A 47 15.02 -5.49 5.22
CA VAL A 47 14.02 -4.98 4.28
C VAL A 47 12.74 -5.79 4.42
N GLU A 48 11.60 -5.11 4.61
CA GLU A 48 10.29 -5.75 4.57
C GLU A 48 9.81 -5.86 3.11
N GLN A 49 9.67 -7.08 2.62
CA GLN A 49 9.13 -7.38 1.30
C GLN A 49 7.68 -7.85 1.42
N VAL A 50 6.79 -7.26 0.62
CA VAL A 50 5.40 -7.72 0.51
C VAL A 50 5.37 -9.04 -0.25
N LEU A 51 4.94 -10.11 0.42
CA LEU A 51 4.77 -11.42 -0.20
C LEU A 51 3.46 -11.47 -1.00
N GLY A 52 2.37 -10.96 -0.42
CA GLY A 52 1.05 -10.99 -1.04
C GLY A 52 0.06 -10.07 -0.34
N ALA A 53 -0.93 -9.60 -1.09
CA ALA A 53 -2.03 -8.80 -0.59
C ALA A 53 -3.33 -9.27 -1.22
N GLU A 54 -4.25 -9.74 -0.39
CA GLU A 54 -5.43 -10.46 -0.83
C GLU A 54 -6.70 -9.90 -0.21
N MET A 55 -7.80 -9.97 -0.96
CA MET A 55 -9.12 -9.55 -0.53
C MET A 55 -10.06 -10.74 -0.46
N ALA A 56 -10.79 -10.86 0.64
CA ALA A 56 -11.83 -11.87 0.80
C ALA A 56 -13.09 -11.29 1.44
N GLN A 57 -14.24 -11.73 0.96
CA GLN A 57 -15.52 -11.46 1.61
C GLN A 57 -15.84 -12.53 2.67
N ARG A 58 -16.58 -12.13 3.70
CA ARG A 58 -17.18 -13.02 4.70
C ARG A 58 -18.62 -12.60 4.96
N VAL A 59 -19.55 -13.52 4.72
CA VAL A 59 -20.96 -13.36 5.08
C VAL A 59 -21.19 -13.82 6.52
N VAL A 60 -21.76 -12.95 7.35
CA VAL A 60 -22.17 -13.23 8.73
C VAL A 60 -23.69 -13.19 8.79
N GLU A 61 -24.30 -14.34 8.99
CA GLU A 61 -25.75 -14.48 9.16
C GLU A 61 -26.07 -14.72 10.63
N LEU A 62 -27.05 -13.99 11.17
CA LEU A 62 -27.48 -14.18 12.55
C LEU A 62 -28.94 -13.76 12.78
N ASP A 63 -29.56 -14.43 13.74
CA ASP A 63 -30.86 -14.07 14.26
C ASP A 63 -30.71 -13.20 15.50
N MET A 64 -31.38 -12.04 15.52
CA MET A 64 -31.51 -11.18 16.69
C MET A 64 -32.93 -11.23 17.25
N PHE A 65 -33.03 -11.39 18.57
CA PHE A 65 -34.29 -11.47 19.29
C PHE A 65 -34.50 -10.24 20.18
N VAL A 66 -35.71 -9.68 20.15
CA VAL A 66 -36.07 -8.54 21.01
C VAL A 66 -36.07 -8.98 22.48
N PRO A 67 -35.28 -8.37 23.37
CA PRO A 67 -35.23 -8.72 24.79
C PRO A 67 -36.60 -8.60 25.46
N ALA A 68 -36.94 -9.51 26.39
CA ALA A 68 -38.27 -9.61 26.99
C ALA A 68 -38.82 -8.30 27.58
N GLN A 69 -37.94 -7.41 28.07
CA GLN A 69 -38.29 -6.09 28.60
C GLN A 69 -38.71 -5.04 27.56
N LYS A 70 -38.57 -5.34 26.26
CA LYS A 70 -38.90 -4.41 25.17
C LYS A 70 -40.15 -4.87 24.41
N PRO A 71 -40.98 -3.93 23.90
CA PRO A 71 -42.19 -4.25 23.16
C PRO A 71 -41.89 -4.94 21.82
N ASP A 72 -42.91 -5.60 21.25
CA ASP A 72 -42.85 -6.27 19.95
C ASP A 72 -42.56 -5.28 18.82
N ILE A 73 -42.01 -5.79 17.71
CA ILE A 73 -41.69 -4.97 16.54
C ILE A 73 -42.96 -4.78 15.70
N GLU A 74 -43.28 -3.53 15.40
CA GLU A 74 -44.20 -3.17 14.31
C GLU A 74 -43.44 -3.08 12.98
N GLN A 75 -42.33 -2.32 12.98
CA GLN A 75 -41.49 -2.13 11.79
C GLN A 75 -40.01 -1.96 12.17
N VAL A 76 -39.12 -2.64 11.44
CA VAL A 76 -37.67 -2.38 11.54
C VAL A 76 -37.35 -1.09 10.77
N VAL A 77 -36.67 -0.16 11.44
CA VAL A 77 -36.27 1.13 10.86
C VAL A 77 -34.91 1.00 10.17
N ASP A 78 -33.93 0.45 10.88
CA ASP A 78 -32.57 0.30 10.36
C ASP A 78 -31.74 -0.71 11.18
N VAL A 79 -30.68 -1.23 10.58
CA VAL A 79 -29.71 -2.13 11.20
C VAL A 79 -28.31 -1.57 10.99
N TYR A 80 -27.62 -1.28 12.08
CA TYR A 80 -26.25 -0.77 12.07
C TYR A 80 -25.27 -1.81 12.57
N VAL A 81 -24.12 -1.87 11.92
CA VAL A 81 -22.93 -2.55 12.44
C VAL A 81 -22.01 -1.50 13.06
N LYS A 82 -21.49 -1.80 14.25
CA LYS A 82 -20.57 -0.96 15.03
C LYS A 82 -19.43 -1.82 15.56
N GLU A 83 -18.37 -1.15 16.04
CA GLU A 83 -17.27 -1.80 16.78
C GLU A 83 -16.70 -3.02 16.04
N VAL A 84 -16.42 -2.89 14.74
CA VAL A 84 -15.78 -3.96 13.95
C VAL A 84 -14.30 -3.96 14.26
N GLU A 85 -13.84 -4.99 14.96
CA GLU A 85 -12.47 -5.07 15.45
C GLU A 85 -11.84 -6.42 15.14
N ILE A 86 -10.56 -6.40 14.76
CA ILE A 86 -9.76 -7.62 14.60
C ILE A 86 -9.18 -7.98 15.95
N THR A 87 -9.52 -9.19 16.41
CA THR A 87 -9.04 -9.73 17.69
C THR A 87 -7.74 -10.52 17.53
N LYS A 88 -7.53 -11.17 16.38
CA LYS A 88 -6.35 -11.98 16.12
C LYS A 88 -6.10 -12.16 14.63
N ILE A 89 -4.83 -12.15 14.24
CA ILE A 89 -4.35 -12.53 12.91
C ILE A 89 -3.34 -13.65 13.11
N ASP A 90 -3.59 -14.81 12.52
CA ASP A 90 -2.68 -15.96 12.54
C ASP A 90 -2.21 -16.23 11.10
N VAL A 91 -0.89 -16.28 10.88
CA VAL A 91 -0.33 -16.76 9.62
C VAL A 91 -0.08 -18.26 9.75
N ILE A 92 -0.52 -19.02 8.77
CA ILE A 92 -0.30 -20.46 8.64
C ILE A 92 0.19 -20.73 7.21
N PRO A 93 0.70 -21.95 6.90
CA PRO A 93 1.14 -22.25 5.54
C PRO A 93 0.09 -21.90 4.49
N ASP A 94 0.48 -21.03 3.56
CA ASP A 94 -0.32 -20.50 2.44
C ASP A 94 -1.61 -19.75 2.81
N LYS A 95 -1.83 -19.41 4.09
CA LYS A 95 -3.06 -18.73 4.53
C LYS A 95 -2.85 -17.76 5.68
N VAL A 96 -3.71 -16.74 5.72
CA VAL A 96 -3.89 -15.84 6.85
C VAL A 96 -5.29 -16.05 7.43
N VAL A 97 -5.37 -16.33 8.72
CA VAL A 97 -6.62 -16.47 9.46
C VAL A 97 -6.88 -15.20 10.24
N VAL A 98 -7.88 -14.43 9.81
CA VAL A 98 -8.33 -13.21 10.46
C VAL A 98 -9.53 -13.54 11.35
N ARG A 99 -9.43 -13.20 12.64
CA ARG A 99 -10.49 -13.34 13.63
C ARG A 99 -10.85 -11.98 14.18
N GLY A 100 -12.13 -11.72 14.32
CA GLY A 100 -12.61 -10.45 14.85
C GLY A 100 -13.98 -10.58 15.46
N GLU A 101 -14.47 -9.45 15.94
CA GLU A 101 -15.83 -9.32 16.43
C GLU A 101 -16.45 -8.01 15.98
N LEU A 102 -17.78 -7.96 16.05
CA LEU A 102 -18.58 -6.79 15.72
C LEU A 102 -19.79 -6.68 16.64
N GLU A 103 -20.34 -5.47 16.76
CA GLU A 103 -21.61 -5.19 17.39
C GLU A 103 -22.67 -4.91 16.31
N VAL A 104 -23.87 -5.48 16.47
CA VAL A 104 -25.03 -5.16 15.62
C VAL A 104 -26.11 -4.51 16.46
N LYS A 105 -26.66 -3.40 15.97
CA LYS A 105 -27.73 -2.63 16.60
C LYS A 105 -28.91 -2.48 15.65
N VAL A 106 -30.08 -2.96 16.08
CA VAL A 106 -31.34 -2.86 15.35
C VAL A 106 -32.16 -1.73 15.96
N MET A 107 -32.64 -0.79 15.13
CA MET A 107 -33.64 0.21 15.49
C MET A 107 -34.99 -0.16 14.91
N TYR A 108 -36.06 -0.01 15.68
CA TYR A 108 -37.40 -0.43 15.29
C TYR A 108 -38.49 0.43 15.94
N VAL A 109 -39.66 0.48 15.30
CA VAL A 109 -40.89 1.05 15.85
C VAL A 109 -41.62 -0.05 16.62
N ALA A 110 -41.98 0.24 17.87
CA ALA A 110 -42.72 -0.69 18.72
C ALA A 110 -44.20 -0.76 18.33
N ASP A 111 -44.78 -1.96 18.44
CA ASP A 111 -46.22 -2.20 18.29
C ASP A 111 -46.99 -1.73 19.53
N LEU A 112 -46.96 -0.41 19.76
CA LEU A 112 -47.66 0.29 20.84
C LEU A 112 -48.45 1.47 20.26
N PRO A 113 -49.52 1.93 20.91
CA PRO A 113 -50.37 3.00 20.38
C PRO A 113 -49.64 4.31 20.05
N ASP A 114 -48.57 4.63 20.78
CA ASP A 114 -47.73 5.81 20.61
C ASP A 114 -46.55 5.57 19.65
N GLN A 115 -46.37 4.34 19.18
CA GLN A 115 -45.34 3.92 18.22
C GLN A 115 -43.93 4.48 18.51
N PRO A 116 -43.40 4.31 19.74
CA PRO A 116 -42.08 4.81 20.08
C PRO A 116 -41.00 4.05 19.33
N VAL A 117 -39.88 4.73 19.09
CA VAL A 117 -38.68 4.12 18.50
C VAL A 117 -37.84 3.48 19.60
N HIS A 118 -37.54 2.20 19.44
CA HIS A 118 -36.67 1.42 20.32
C HIS A 118 -35.45 0.90 19.55
N ALA A 119 -34.42 0.50 20.29
CA ALA A 119 -33.25 -0.16 19.71
C ALA A 119 -32.76 -1.30 20.59
N PHE A 120 -32.25 -2.38 20.02
CA PHE A 120 -31.58 -3.44 20.75
C PHE A 120 -30.33 -3.89 20.00
N GLU A 121 -29.32 -4.34 20.74
CA GLU A 121 -28.01 -4.65 20.19
C GLU A 121 -27.49 -5.98 20.70
N LYS A 122 -26.61 -6.59 19.91
CA LYS A 122 -25.86 -7.79 20.27
C LYS A 122 -24.38 -7.50 20.03
N ARG A 123 -23.61 -7.58 21.12
CA ARG A 123 -22.16 -7.36 21.17
C ARG A 123 -21.40 -8.66 20.96
N HIS A 124 -20.12 -8.56 20.62
CA HIS A 124 -19.19 -9.68 20.50
C HIS A 124 -19.64 -10.77 19.50
N ILE A 125 -20.20 -10.35 18.35
CA ILE A 125 -20.51 -11.28 17.26
C ILE A 125 -19.20 -11.62 16.56
N ARG A 126 -18.70 -12.83 16.81
CA ARG A 126 -17.40 -13.26 16.28
C ARG A 126 -17.50 -13.65 14.81
N PHE A 127 -16.47 -13.28 14.06
CA PHE A 127 -16.23 -13.78 12.71
C PHE A 127 -14.82 -14.35 12.59
N THR A 128 -14.65 -15.26 11.63
CA THR A 128 -13.35 -15.81 11.25
C THR A 128 -13.34 -15.98 9.74
N ARG A 129 -12.23 -15.60 9.11
CA ARG A 129 -12.00 -15.82 7.69
C ARG A 129 -10.55 -16.23 7.46
N ASP A 130 -10.38 -17.36 6.79
CA ASP A 130 -9.12 -17.75 6.16
C ASP A 130 -9.03 -17.13 4.77
N ILE A 131 -7.87 -16.54 4.47
CA ILE A 131 -7.55 -15.89 3.20
C ILE A 131 -6.29 -16.59 2.66
N GLU A 132 -6.35 -17.08 1.44
CA GLU A 132 -5.23 -17.77 0.81
C GLU A 132 -4.20 -16.74 0.37
N VAL A 133 -2.96 -16.87 0.84
CA VAL A 133 -1.83 -16.03 0.47
C VAL A 133 -0.66 -16.97 0.20
N ALA A 134 -0.40 -17.24 -1.08
CA ALA A 134 0.60 -18.22 -1.49
C ALA A 134 1.99 -17.87 -0.94
N GLY A 135 2.67 -18.87 -0.37
CA GLY A 135 4.00 -18.74 0.22
C GLY A 135 4.00 -18.17 1.64
N ALA A 136 2.84 -17.90 2.26
CA ALA A 136 2.79 -17.41 3.63
C ALA A 136 3.28 -18.49 4.60
N GLU A 137 4.16 -18.12 5.53
CA GLU A 137 4.70 -19.01 6.58
C GLU A 137 4.40 -18.46 7.98
N PRO A 138 4.29 -19.30 9.03
CA PRO A 138 3.83 -18.90 10.37
C PRO A 138 4.62 -17.80 11.10
N ASP A 139 5.84 -17.52 10.66
CA ASP A 139 6.76 -16.51 11.21
C ASP A 139 6.67 -15.16 10.49
N MET A 140 5.94 -15.09 9.38
CA MET A 140 5.76 -13.86 8.63
C MET A 140 4.82 -12.88 9.35
N LYS A 141 5.02 -11.58 9.12
CA LYS A 141 4.13 -10.55 9.66
C LYS A 141 2.94 -10.36 8.73
N ALA A 142 1.74 -10.31 9.29
CA ALA A 142 0.52 -10.02 8.54
C ALA A 142 -0.25 -8.85 9.14
N THR A 143 -0.81 -8.02 8.28
CA THR A 143 -1.76 -6.96 8.61
C THR A 143 -3.09 -7.26 7.94
N ALA A 144 -4.19 -6.85 8.57
CA ALA A 144 -5.51 -6.94 7.96
C ALA A 144 -6.39 -5.75 8.34
N ASP A 145 -7.30 -5.41 7.44
CA ASP A 145 -8.33 -4.41 7.62
C ASP A 145 -9.69 -5.02 7.30
N VAL A 146 -10.72 -4.65 8.07
CA VAL A 146 -12.09 -5.12 7.86
C VAL A 146 -13.02 -3.95 7.64
N THR A 147 -13.84 -4.04 6.61
CA THR A 147 -14.87 -3.04 6.29
C THR A 147 -16.21 -3.74 6.10
N VAL A 148 -17.30 -3.06 6.48
CA VAL A 148 -18.65 -3.55 6.22
C VAL A 148 -19.03 -3.11 4.82
N GLU A 149 -19.23 -4.08 3.92
CA GLU A 149 -19.59 -3.81 2.52
C GLU A 149 -21.11 -3.68 2.37
N PHE A 150 -21.85 -4.56 3.03
CA PHE A 150 -23.31 -4.62 2.92
C PHE A 150 -23.95 -5.14 4.22
N VAL A 151 -25.15 -4.64 4.52
CA VAL A 151 -26.00 -5.10 5.61
C VAL A 151 -27.40 -5.25 5.06
N ASP A 152 -27.96 -6.44 5.19
CA ASP A 152 -29.33 -6.78 4.84
C ASP A 152 -30.06 -7.32 6.06
N TYR A 153 -31.39 -7.21 6.05
CA TYR A 153 -32.21 -7.78 7.08
C TYR A 153 -33.56 -8.24 6.53
N ASP A 154 -34.08 -9.31 7.15
CA ASP A 154 -35.41 -9.81 6.91
C ASP A 154 -36.20 -9.83 8.23
N PHE A 155 -37.42 -9.29 8.18
CA PHE A 155 -38.34 -9.27 9.30
C PHE A 155 -39.70 -9.79 8.86
N HIS A 156 -40.03 -11.00 9.32
CA HIS A 156 -41.30 -11.66 9.02
C HIS A 156 -42.34 -11.39 10.11
N CYS A 157 -42.99 -10.22 10.05
CA CYS A 157 -43.98 -9.79 11.04
C CYS A 157 -45.16 -10.76 11.26
N HIS A 158 -45.47 -11.63 10.30
CA HIS A 158 -46.54 -12.62 10.40
C HIS A 158 -46.11 -13.96 11.02
N HIS A 159 -44.80 -14.23 11.11
CA HIS A 159 -44.27 -15.46 11.71
C HIS A 159 -43.73 -15.22 13.11
N ASP A 160 -42.89 -14.20 13.29
CA ASP A 160 -42.29 -13.88 14.58
C ASP A 160 -42.04 -12.37 14.69
N ARG A 161 -42.83 -11.70 15.54
CA ARG A 161 -42.78 -10.25 15.75
C ARG A 161 -41.58 -9.80 16.58
N ARG A 162 -40.73 -10.72 17.03
CA ARG A 162 -39.59 -10.45 17.90
C ARG A 162 -38.28 -10.99 17.35
N LYS A 163 -38.26 -11.49 16.12
CA LYS A 163 -37.07 -12.04 15.46
C LYS A 163 -36.74 -11.27 14.19
N VAL A 164 -35.51 -10.79 14.07
CA VAL A 164 -34.96 -10.17 12.87
C VAL A 164 -33.79 -11.02 12.39
N HIS A 165 -33.84 -11.47 11.14
CA HIS A 165 -32.73 -12.15 10.50
C HIS A 165 -31.84 -11.11 9.84
N ILE A 166 -30.52 -11.18 10.05
CA ILE A 166 -29.57 -10.17 9.58
C ILE A 166 -28.44 -10.86 8.83
N THR A 167 -28.11 -10.32 7.66
CA THR A 167 -27.01 -10.77 6.81
C THR A 167 -26.02 -9.63 6.63
N ILE A 168 -24.78 -9.81 7.08
CA ILE A 168 -23.73 -8.80 6.98
C ILE A 168 -22.64 -9.34 6.06
N VAL A 169 -22.22 -8.54 5.09
CA VAL A 169 -21.06 -8.84 4.23
C VAL A 169 -19.88 -8.00 4.70
N LEU A 170 -18.86 -8.68 5.21
CA LEU A 170 -17.58 -8.09 5.58
C LEU A 170 -16.62 -8.24 4.42
N LYS A 171 -15.89 -7.18 4.10
CA LYS A 171 -14.76 -7.19 3.18
C LYS A 171 -13.47 -7.07 4.00
N ILE A 172 -12.65 -8.11 3.90
CA ILE A 172 -11.40 -8.25 4.65
C ILE A 172 -10.26 -8.13 3.64
N TRP A 173 -9.38 -7.17 3.85
CA TRP A 173 -8.13 -7.03 3.11
C TRP A 173 -7.00 -7.47 4.02
N THR A 174 -6.07 -8.28 3.51
CA THR A 174 -4.88 -8.70 4.25
C THR A 174 -3.63 -8.52 3.41
N ARG A 175 -2.51 -8.29 4.08
CA ARG A 175 -1.18 -8.20 3.48
C ARG A 175 -0.19 -8.93 4.36
N VAL A 176 0.64 -9.78 3.74
CA VAL A 176 1.73 -10.50 4.39
C VAL A 176 3.06 -9.90 3.94
N VAL A 177 3.95 -9.64 4.89
CA VAL A 177 5.32 -9.17 4.65
C VAL A 177 6.33 -10.13 5.26
N THR A 178 7.40 -10.37 4.54
CA THR A 178 8.59 -11.10 5.00
C THR A 178 9.73 -10.12 5.25
N THR A 179 10.58 -10.37 6.24
CA THR A 179 11.76 -9.55 6.51
C THR A 179 12.97 -10.28 5.93
N THR A 180 13.69 -9.65 5.00
CA THR A 180 14.90 -10.18 4.39
C THR A 180 16.07 -9.29 4.74
N GLU A 181 17.16 -9.88 5.24
CA GLU A 181 18.43 -9.20 5.44
C GLU A 181 19.15 -9.03 4.09
N MET A 182 19.52 -7.81 3.75
CA MET A 182 20.31 -7.49 2.56
C MET A 182 21.59 -6.79 2.97
N ASP A 183 22.72 -7.22 2.42
CA ASP A 183 23.98 -6.50 2.62
C ASP A 183 24.10 -5.36 1.60
N VAL A 184 24.26 -4.14 2.11
CA VAL A 184 24.48 -2.93 1.31
C VAL A 184 25.90 -2.44 1.56
N PHE A 185 26.56 -2.01 0.49
CA PHE A 185 27.86 -1.35 0.58
C PHE A 185 27.67 0.12 0.93
N ALA A 186 27.97 0.49 2.17
CA ALA A 186 28.03 1.89 2.58
C ALA A 186 29.45 2.43 2.37
N LEU A 187 29.56 3.60 1.75
CA LEU A 187 30.82 4.37 1.77
C LEU A 187 30.90 5.09 3.10
N SER A 188 32.02 4.92 3.80
CA SER A 188 32.30 5.68 5.01
C SER A 188 32.25 7.19 4.71
N PRO A 189 31.68 8.02 5.62
CA PRO A 189 31.73 9.46 5.46
C PRO A 189 33.19 9.91 5.28
N VAL A 190 33.45 10.76 4.29
CA VAL A 190 34.77 11.40 4.13
C VAL A 190 34.92 12.42 5.26
N ASP A 191 35.56 12.00 6.35
CA ASP A 191 36.07 12.94 7.34
C ASP A 191 37.31 13.62 6.76
N GLU A 192 37.28 14.95 6.80
CA GLU A 192 38.40 15.88 6.55
C GLU A 192 38.66 16.32 5.09
N ILE A 193 38.02 17.43 4.71
CA ILE A 193 38.55 18.33 3.66
C ILE A 193 39.83 18.94 4.21
N GLY A 194 40.99 18.38 3.82
CA GLY A 194 42.29 18.99 4.09
C GLY A 194 42.30 20.45 3.63
N VAL A 195 42.63 21.35 4.56
CA VAL A 195 42.78 22.79 4.28
C VAL A 195 43.90 22.96 3.25
N PHE A 196 43.56 23.42 2.04
CA PHE A 196 44.56 23.80 1.05
C PHE A 196 45.25 25.09 1.52
N GLU A 197 46.48 24.99 2.02
CA GLU A 197 47.35 26.15 2.17
C GLU A 197 47.75 26.65 0.77
N SER A 198 47.26 27.82 0.40
CA SER A 198 47.62 28.51 -0.84
C SER A 198 49.05 29.04 -0.77
N ASN A 199 50.04 28.26 -1.20
CA ASN A 199 51.38 28.79 -1.46
C ASN A 199 51.39 29.56 -2.78
N THR A 200 51.42 30.88 -2.66
CA THR A 200 51.55 31.83 -3.77
C THR A 200 53.02 32.12 -4.01
N ALA A 201 53.54 31.79 -5.20
CA ALA A 201 54.63 32.44 -5.96
C ALA A 201 55.22 31.41 -6.97
N SER A 202 55.68 31.72 -8.18
CA SER A 202 55.65 32.89 -9.06
C SER A 202 56.26 32.42 -10.40
N THR A 203 55.55 32.66 -11.51
CA THR A 203 56.01 32.82 -12.91
C THR A 203 57.30 32.18 -13.44
N SER A 204 57.15 31.31 -14.44
CA SER A 204 57.71 31.36 -15.82
C SER A 204 57.39 30.01 -16.48
N SER A 205 57.02 29.82 -17.74
CA SER A 205 56.93 30.63 -18.95
C SER A 205 56.10 29.83 -19.97
N SER A 206 55.42 30.54 -20.88
CA SER A 206 54.89 30.08 -22.17
C SER A 206 54.03 28.80 -22.17
N ASP A 207 52.72 28.99 -22.06
CA ASP A 207 51.78 28.54 -23.10
C ASP A 207 50.40 29.13 -22.79
N LYS A 208 50.19 30.36 -23.28
CA LYS A 208 48.86 30.96 -23.32
C LYS A 208 48.29 30.71 -24.70
N VAL A 209 47.33 29.81 -24.78
CA VAL A 209 46.27 29.89 -25.79
C VAL A 209 44.98 30.28 -25.06
N SER A 210 44.62 31.55 -25.20
CA SER A 210 43.37 32.10 -24.66
C SER A 210 42.20 31.65 -25.53
N ALA A 211 41.16 31.14 -24.88
CA ALA A 211 39.88 30.79 -25.47
C ALA A 211 39.11 32.06 -25.86
N SER A 212 39.16 32.43 -27.13
CA SER A 212 38.21 33.39 -27.71
C SER A 212 38.16 33.25 -29.23
N GLN A 213 37.80 32.08 -29.75
CA GLN A 213 37.36 31.90 -31.14
C GLN A 213 36.95 30.44 -31.42
N PHE A 214 35.78 30.02 -30.93
CA PHE A 214 35.03 28.96 -31.60
C PHE A 214 33.55 29.32 -31.53
N THR A 215 33.02 29.73 -32.68
CA THR A 215 31.59 29.85 -32.97
C THR A 215 31.00 28.46 -33.24
N ASP A 216 29.70 28.32 -32.99
CA ASP A 216 28.87 27.17 -33.38
C ASP A 216 29.17 26.71 -34.81
N ASP A 217 29.69 25.49 -34.95
CA ASP A 217 29.16 24.46 -35.86
C ASP A 217 30.01 23.18 -35.76
N THR A 218 29.33 22.03 -35.77
CA THR A 218 29.85 20.66 -36.00
C THR A 218 30.72 20.00 -34.92
N VAL A 219 30.11 19.12 -34.11
CA VAL A 219 30.77 17.92 -33.58
C VAL A 219 30.33 16.70 -34.41
N SER A 220 31.20 16.28 -35.32
CA SER A 220 31.11 14.97 -35.96
C SER A 220 31.68 13.92 -35.02
N ALA A 221 30.82 13.08 -34.45
CA ALA A 221 31.25 11.77 -33.96
C ALA A 221 31.05 10.76 -35.10
N SER A 222 32.15 10.40 -35.74
CA SER A 222 32.23 9.34 -36.74
C SER A 222 31.92 7.98 -36.11
N GLU A 223 31.04 7.24 -36.78
CA GLU A 223 30.67 5.85 -36.50
C GLU A 223 31.88 4.92 -36.49
N THR A 224 31.94 4.02 -35.51
CA THR A 224 32.37 2.64 -35.74
C THR A 224 31.28 1.73 -35.20
N GLY A 225 30.72 0.93 -36.11
CA GLY A 225 29.47 0.20 -35.89
C GLY A 225 29.62 -1.13 -35.17
N GLY A 226 28.48 -1.59 -34.67
CA GLY A 226 28.02 -2.97 -34.88
C GLY A 226 28.41 -4.02 -33.84
N GLY A 227 27.65 -4.07 -32.76
CA GLY A 227 27.56 -5.25 -31.89
C GLY A 227 26.31 -5.21 -31.03
N HIS A 228 25.26 -5.92 -31.45
CA HIS A 228 24.03 -6.14 -30.68
C HIS A 228 24.31 -7.16 -29.57
N ILE A 229 24.21 -6.75 -28.31
CA ILE A 229 24.27 -7.66 -27.16
C ILE A 229 22.93 -7.52 -26.44
N GLU A 230 22.08 -8.54 -26.53
CA GLU A 230 20.86 -8.61 -25.75
C GLU A 230 21.20 -8.93 -24.30
N GLY A 231 21.14 -7.90 -23.45
CA GLY A 231 21.05 -8.09 -22.02
C GLY A 231 19.64 -8.57 -21.67
N PHE A 232 19.51 -9.84 -21.30
CA PHE A 232 18.35 -10.33 -20.55
C PHE A 232 18.48 -9.85 -19.11
N GLY A 233 18.00 -8.63 -18.85
CA GLY A 233 17.68 -8.14 -17.52
C GLY A 233 16.20 -8.41 -17.25
N GLU A 234 15.90 -9.09 -16.15
CA GLU A 234 14.53 -9.32 -15.69
C GLU A 234 13.79 -7.99 -15.55
N GLN A 235 12.60 -7.92 -16.15
CA GLN A 235 11.81 -6.70 -16.17
C GLN A 235 11.27 -6.40 -14.78
N ASN A 236 11.87 -5.42 -14.10
CA ASN A 236 11.14 -4.61 -13.15
C ASN A 236 10.08 -3.82 -13.93
N VAL A 237 8.86 -4.36 -13.98
CA VAL A 237 7.67 -3.65 -14.44
C VAL A 237 7.39 -2.54 -13.43
N ILE A 238 7.89 -1.33 -13.71
CA ILE A 238 7.46 -0.14 -12.99
C ILE A 238 6.07 0.22 -13.52
N VAL A 239 5.03 -0.16 -12.79
CA VAL A 239 3.65 0.29 -13.06
C VAL A 239 3.52 1.75 -12.63
N THR A 240 3.99 2.68 -13.46
CA THR A 240 3.76 4.12 -13.34
C THR A 240 2.47 4.54 -14.04
N GLY A 241 1.38 3.85 -13.72
CA GLY A 241 0.01 4.26 -14.05
C GLY A 241 -0.83 4.28 -12.79
N PRO A 242 -1.84 5.17 -12.65
CA PRO A 242 -2.77 5.10 -11.54
C PRO A 242 -3.48 3.74 -11.57
N MET A 243 -3.14 2.87 -10.62
CA MET A 243 -3.86 1.61 -10.42
C MET A 243 -5.26 1.96 -9.91
N THR A 244 -6.21 1.99 -10.84
CA THR A 244 -7.62 2.20 -10.49
C THR A 244 -8.16 0.83 -10.08
N PRO A 245 -8.69 0.64 -8.86
CA PRO A 245 -9.23 -0.64 -8.44
C PRO A 245 -10.37 -1.02 -9.39
N THR A 246 -10.17 -2.08 -10.19
CA THR A 246 -11.24 -2.63 -11.02
C THR A 246 -12.15 -3.46 -10.13
N ALA A 247 -13.10 -2.77 -9.49
CA ALA A 247 -14.31 -3.40 -8.97
C ALA A 247 -15.08 -3.98 -10.16
N GLY A 248 -15.57 -5.22 -10.00
CA GLY A 248 -16.44 -5.99 -10.90
C GLY A 248 -16.97 -5.25 -12.13
N THR A 249 -16.61 -5.75 -13.30
CA THR A 249 -16.93 -5.14 -14.59
C THR A 249 -18.42 -4.79 -14.69
N PRO A 250 -18.77 -3.51 -14.91
CA PRO A 250 -20.15 -3.13 -15.17
C PRO A 250 -20.62 -3.88 -16.41
N THR A 251 -21.70 -4.65 -16.26
CA THR A 251 -22.31 -5.35 -17.39
C THR A 251 -23.19 -4.35 -18.12
N THR A 252 -23.06 -4.29 -19.45
CA THR A 252 -23.95 -3.46 -20.27
C THR A 252 -25.39 -3.93 -20.08
N ALA A 253 -26.26 -3.02 -19.66
CA ALA A 253 -27.68 -3.26 -19.46
C ALA A 253 -28.44 -2.13 -20.14
N SER A 254 -29.32 -2.46 -21.07
CA SER A 254 -30.04 -1.48 -21.88
C SER A 254 -31.54 -1.62 -21.66
N GLY A 255 -32.20 -0.55 -21.22
CA GLY A 255 -33.64 -0.56 -21.00
C GLY A 255 -34.16 0.72 -20.37
N THR A 256 -35.47 0.76 -20.13
CA THR A 256 -36.12 1.86 -19.42
C THR A 256 -36.73 1.35 -18.12
N VAL A 257 -36.49 2.10 -17.05
CA VAL A 257 -36.96 1.76 -15.70
C VAL A 257 -37.72 2.93 -15.11
N THR A 258 -38.77 2.64 -14.35
CA THR A 258 -39.62 3.64 -13.70
C THR A 258 -39.40 3.62 -12.19
N VAL A 259 -39.20 4.79 -11.60
CA VAL A 259 -38.95 4.96 -10.16
C VAL A 259 -40.20 4.66 -9.34
N THR A 260 -40.10 3.80 -8.34
CA THR A 260 -41.23 3.41 -7.46
C THR A 260 -41.29 4.19 -6.14
N GLY A 261 -40.16 4.69 -5.65
CA GLY A 261 -40.08 5.45 -4.39
C GLY A 261 -40.47 6.93 -4.53
N ASN A 262 -41.02 7.54 -3.46
CA ASN A 262 -41.50 8.93 -3.46
C ASN A 262 -40.41 9.94 -3.85
N THR A 263 -39.22 9.80 -3.27
CA THR A 263 -38.02 10.56 -3.63
C THR A 263 -36.82 9.62 -3.51
N VAL A 264 -36.17 9.34 -4.64
CA VAL A 264 -35.03 8.43 -4.73
C VAL A 264 -33.77 9.21 -5.08
N ASN A 265 -32.67 8.88 -4.41
CA ASN A 265 -31.38 9.53 -4.63
C ASN A 265 -30.64 8.85 -5.79
N ILE A 266 -30.15 9.65 -6.71
CA ILE A 266 -29.21 9.27 -7.77
C ILE A 266 -27.81 9.60 -7.28
N ARG A 267 -26.89 8.63 -7.30
CA ARG A 267 -25.55 8.75 -6.71
C ARG A 267 -24.42 8.70 -7.75
N THR A 268 -23.22 9.12 -7.40
CA THR A 268 -22.06 9.09 -8.30
C THR A 268 -21.53 7.68 -8.56
N GLY A 269 -21.83 6.72 -7.68
CA GLY A 269 -21.38 5.33 -7.78
C GLY A 269 -22.42 4.31 -7.28
N PRO A 270 -22.21 3.01 -7.57
CA PRO A 270 -23.11 1.92 -7.20
C PRO A 270 -22.99 1.58 -5.70
N GLY A 271 -23.65 2.38 -4.86
CA GLY A 271 -23.66 2.16 -3.41
C GLY A 271 -24.19 3.36 -2.62
N THR A 272 -24.55 3.13 -1.35
CA THR A 272 -25.09 4.16 -0.47
C THR A 272 -24.03 5.12 0.09
N ASN A 273 -22.76 4.72 0.08
CA ASN A 273 -21.63 5.54 0.53
C ASN A 273 -21.18 6.59 -0.50
N PHE A 274 -21.73 6.55 -1.73
CA PHE A 274 -21.39 7.51 -2.78
C PHE A 274 -22.20 8.81 -2.66
N PRO A 275 -21.61 9.98 -2.96
CA PRO A 275 -22.31 11.27 -2.99
C PRO A 275 -23.56 11.28 -3.87
N ILE A 276 -24.55 12.08 -3.49
CA ILE A 276 -25.82 12.25 -4.23
C ILE A 276 -25.62 13.30 -5.33
N VAL A 277 -25.94 12.93 -6.58
CA VAL A 277 -25.88 13.80 -7.77
C VAL A 277 -27.23 14.46 -8.03
N ALA A 278 -28.32 13.72 -7.85
CA ALA A 278 -29.67 14.21 -8.10
C ALA A 278 -30.71 13.48 -7.25
N LYS A 279 -31.94 13.99 -7.22
CA LYS A 279 -33.10 13.33 -6.63
C LYS A 279 -34.21 13.23 -7.66
N VAL A 280 -34.81 12.06 -7.77
CA VAL A 280 -35.89 11.77 -8.72
C VAL A 280 -37.13 11.36 -7.95
N ASN A 281 -38.30 11.79 -8.44
CA ASN A 281 -39.57 11.47 -7.80
C ASN A 281 -40.18 10.19 -8.39
N ARG A 282 -41.14 9.62 -7.66
CA ARG A 282 -41.94 8.48 -8.11
C ARG A 282 -42.53 8.72 -9.51
N GLY A 283 -42.46 7.70 -10.37
CA GLY A 283 -42.97 7.75 -11.73
C GLY A 283 -41.99 8.34 -12.76
N ALA A 284 -40.83 8.83 -12.34
CA ALA A 284 -39.79 9.25 -13.28
C ALA A 284 -39.30 8.05 -14.11
N MET A 285 -39.21 8.21 -15.43
CA MET A 285 -38.66 7.22 -16.35
C MET A 285 -37.18 7.52 -16.59
N LEU A 286 -36.35 6.49 -16.46
CA LEU A 286 -34.90 6.60 -16.55
C LEU A 286 -34.37 5.58 -17.57
N THR A 287 -33.34 5.96 -18.32
CA THR A 287 -32.70 5.07 -19.30
C THR A 287 -31.49 4.39 -18.68
N VAL A 288 -31.48 3.07 -18.60
CA VAL A 288 -30.37 2.26 -18.09
C VAL A 288 -29.29 2.11 -19.17
N LYS A 289 -28.03 2.28 -18.79
CA LYS A 289 -26.85 2.08 -19.64
C LYS A 289 -26.03 0.87 -19.22
N GLU A 290 -25.86 0.71 -17.91
CA GLU A 290 -25.00 -0.29 -17.31
C GLU A 290 -25.59 -0.74 -15.97
N GLN A 291 -25.19 -1.92 -15.52
CA GLN A 291 -25.49 -2.41 -14.18
C GLN A 291 -24.21 -2.89 -13.48
N ALA A 292 -24.12 -2.61 -12.19
CA ALA A 292 -23.04 -3.08 -11.34
C ALA A 292 -23.54 -3.20 -9.90
N PHE A 293 -23.21 -4.31 -9.23
CA PHE A 293 -23.44 -4.51 -7.79
C PHE A 293 -24.90 -4.27 -7.33
N GLY A 294 -25.90 -4.60 -8.16
CA GLY A 294 -27.32 -4.38 -7.83
C GLY A 294 -27.81 -2.94 -8.03
N TRP A 295 -27.01 -2.09 -8.68
CA TRP A 295 -27.36 -0.72 -9.07
C TRP A 295 -27.39 -0.60 -10.59
N TYR A 296 -28.25 0.29 -11.08
CA TYR A 296 -28.33 0.69 -12.47
C TYR A 296 -27.70 2.06 -12.66
N ARG A 297 -26.79 2.16 -13.63
CA ARG A 297 -26.33 3.43 -14.16
C ARG A 297 -27.37 3.95 -15.12
N VAL A 298 -27.99 5.06 -14.75
CA VAL A 298 -29.11 5.66 -15.45
C VAL A 298 -28.78 7.05 -15.96
N VAL A 299 -29.39 7.42 -17.08
CA VAL A 299 -29.42 8.78 -17.62
C VAL A 299 -30.79 9.38 -17.30
N LEU A 300 -30.79 10.57 -16.69
CA LEU A 300 -32.01 11.32 -16.40
C LEU A 300 -32.67 11.81 -17.70
N PRO A 301 -33.95 12.23 -17.65
CA PRO A 301 -34.65 12.78 -18.82
C PRO A 301 -34.00 14.05 -19.40
N ASP A 302 -33.12 14.71 -18.63
CA ASP A 302 -32.33 15.86 -19.08
C ASP A 302 -31.20 15.50 -20.06
N GLY A 303 -30.91 14.20 -20.24
CA GLY A 303 -29.93 13.67 -21.19
C GLY A 303 -28.45 13.89 -20.81
N ASN A 304 -28.16 14.75 -19.84
CA ASN A 304 -26.80 15.14 -19.45
C ASN A 304 -26.39 14.60 -18.09
N THR A 305 -27.36 14.36 -17.19
CA THR A 305 -27.05 13.88 -15.84
C THR A 305 -27.07 12.36 -15.82
N THR A 306 -25.93 11.75 -15.50
CA THR A 306 -25.82 10.31 -15.28
C THR A 306 -25.50 10.00 -13.83
N GLY A 307 -26.03 8.89 -13.33
CA GLY A 307 -25.71 8.43 -11.99
C GLY A 307 -26.30 7.05 -11.72
N TRP A 308 -26.18 6.62 -10.48
CA TRP A 308 -26.53 5.28 -10.05
C TRP A 308 -27.80 5.30 -9.20
N ILE A 309 -28.72 4.41 -9.51
CA ILE A 309 -29.94 4.15 -8.75
C ILE A 309 -30.00 2.67 -8.37
N ALA A 310 -30.47 2.39 -7.16
CA ALA A 310 -30.64 1.04 -6.68
C ALA A 310 -31.72 0.30 -7.49
N SER A 311 -31.43 -0.92 -7.95
CA SER A 311 -32.34 -1.70 -8.81
C SER A 311 -33.70 -1.97 -8.15
N TRP A 312 -33.76 -2.10 -6.82
CA TRP A 312 -34.99 -2.34 -6.07
C TRP A 312 -35.90 -1.11 -5.92
N LEU A 313 -35.41 0.09 -6.26
CA LEU A 313 -36.20 1.34 -6.24
C LEU A 313 -36.80 1.68 -7.60
N VAL A 314 -36.67 0.77 -8.57
CA VAL A 314 -37.19 0.93 -9.93
C VAL A 314 -37.84 -0.36 -10.42
N THR A 315 -38.76 -0.22 -11.36
CA THR A 315 -39.45 -1.34 -12.02
C THR A 315 -39.44 -1.14 -13.53
N GLY A 316 -39.15 -2.19 -14.30
CA GLY A 316 -39.13 -2.16 -15.77
C GLY A 316 -38.28 -3.29 -16.37
N ASN A 317 -38.34 -3.47 -17.68
CA ASN A 317 -37.49 -4.42 -18.40
C ASN A 317 -36.15 -3.77 -18.75
N SER A 318 -35.08 -4.20 -18.09
CA SER A 318 -33.69 -4.00 -18.54
C SER A 318 -33.20 -5.29 -19.23
N PHE A 319 -32.67 -5.17 -20.44
CA PHE A 319 -32.08 -6.27 -21.22
C PHE A 319 -30.56 -6.27 -21.10
#